data_AF-A0A127JRN2-F1
#
_entry.id   AF-A0A127JRN2-F1
#
_cell.length_a   1.000
_cell.length_b   1.000
_cell.length_c   1.000
_cell.angle_alpha   90.00
_cell.angle_beta   90.00
_cell.angle_gamma   90.00
#
_symmetry.space_group_name_H-M   'P 1'
#
loop_
_entity.id
_entity.type
_entity.pdbx_description
1 polymer ?
#
loop_
_entity_poly.entity_id
_entity_poly.type
_entity_poly.pdbx_seq_one_letter_code
_entity_poly.pdbx_strand_id
1 'polypeptide(L)'
;MNGGRAYLASAPGWPAASKLNPDNPGVFVPAWDQGVINVGNGNSDGSWVHDDIRVTAVAMERDGKRLILITNNTYMILKADVDEISQRIHAALPTKWADAEVLISSSHNHHGPETAFGPNPKWFEMAAGQFVKAAVAAAAAVEPATASVANGVHNYGTFDQRDPLIYDNRLNVLAFDSSATGRSIATMVQWNSHPETTLGWTPPAPAGLTEACATKGWTGSKCTTKDRYFTGDFVGVLETRLKASRGGEVAYFNGALGVLASPLHASTWVVDKDHPVGNGTTVPAGAVPLATCTKTNQYECQSFAKTESVGNELANAVTALLATRRVTPFQTITVRKQEFYSRLTNLGFRALIATGGLGWKPMPSYNCTGKPFTDANCVAAAATETVSDPVLTPAMGLRLSKGDVLKSRVAHVSFGDVGMLFVPGELPGELVVGLPSDFTTASSKYFTAPAEHVAADKFAIPGNYLSLVKEPVTFFVGLGTDELGYFVPASDYRLQCHAISLSAVPGASCADLAARGVIESPTWIGGLKCQKVFDDPAFFAALGADGPAVKAICYYGQVVGSQIAKPAGHYEETNAAGWDLVDDLWAATVKMFATK
;
A
#
# COMPACT_ATOMS: atom_id res chain seq x y z
N MET A 1 -13.24 6.99 -26.74
CA MET A 1 -11.86 6.44 -26.62
C MET A 1 -12.00 5.06 -26.01
N ASN A 2 -11.62 3.99 -26.71
CA ASN A 2 -11.99 2.61 -26.36
C ASN A 2 -10.93 1.86 -25.54
N GLY A 3 -9.75 2.46 -25.30
CA GLY A 3 -8.66 1.80 -24.57
C GLY A 3 -8.12 0.58 -25.32
N GLY A 4 -7.92 0.71 -26.64
CA GLY A 4 -7.43 -0.39 -27.49
C GLY A 4 -6.14 -1.00 -26.93
N ARG A 5 -6.13 -2.31 -26.73
CA ARG A 5 -5.00 -3.06 -26.13
C ARG A 5 -4.13 -3.78 -27.16
N ALA A 6 -4.23 -3.38 -28.44
CA ALA A 6 -3.53 -4.07 -29.53
C ALA A 6 -2.00 -4.08 -29.34
N TYR A 7 -1.44 -3.04 -28.71
CA TYR A 7 -0.02 -2.95 -28.39
C TYR A 7 0.47 -4.08 -27.45
N LEU A 8 -0.42 -4.65 -26.63
CA LEU A 8 -0.06 -5.76 -25.74
C LEU A 8 0.31 -7.04 -26.50
N ALA A 9 -0.13 -7.19 -27.76
CA ALA A 9 0.29 -8.32 -28.59
C ALA A 9 1.79 -8.33 -28.87
N SER A 10 2.45 -7.17 -28.75
CA SER A 10 3.90 -7.00 -28.91
C SER A 10 4.63 -6.84 -27.58
N ALA A 11 3.93 -6.77 -26.46
CA ALA A 11 4.53 -6.63 -25.14
C ALA A 11 5.33 -7.90 -24.79
N PRO A 12 6.52 -7.79 -24.18
CA PRO A 12 7.34 -8.95 -23.88
C PRO A 12 6.65 -9.91 -22.91
N GLY A 13 5.88 -9.37 -21.95
CA GLY A 13 5.24 -10.16 -20.91
C GLY A 13 6.23 -10.98 -20.10
N TRP A 14 5.74 -12.07 -19.53
CA TRP A 14 6.50 -12.95 -18.66
C TRP A 14 6.71 -14.33 -19.29
N PRO A 15 7.60 -14.49 -20.28
CA PRO A 15 7.98 -15.81 -20.78
C PRO A 15 8.71 -16.60 -19.68
N ALA A 16 9.03 -17.87 -19.94
CA ALA A 16 9.91 -18.63 -19.05
C ALA A 16 11.27 -17.91 -18.89
N ALA A 17 11.88 -17.99 -17.70
CA ALA A 17 13.15 -17.32 -17.35
C ALA A 17 14.24 -17.42 -18.44
N SER A 18 14.40 -18.60 -19.06
CA SER A 18 15.40 -18.85 -20.13
C SER A 18 15.17 -18.06 -21.43
N LYS A 19 13.99 -17.46 -21.60
CA LYS A 19 13.60 -16.65 -22.77
C LYS A 19 13.34 -15.19 -22.40
N LEU A 20 13.45 -14.83 -21.13
CA LEU A 20 13.24 -13.47 -20.67
C LEU A 20 14.42 -12.59 -21.07
N ASN A 21 14.14 -11.40 -21.58
CA ASN A 21 15.14 -10.34 -21.64
C ASN A 21 15.06 -9.54 -20.32
N PRO A 22 16.09 -9.60 -19.45
CA PRO A 22 16.06 -8.97 -18.12
C PRO A 22 16.02 -7.44 -18.15
N ASP A 23 16.30 -6.84 -19.32
CA ASP A 23 16.49 -5.40 -19.49
C ASP A 23 15.37 -4.74 -20.32
N ASN A 24 14.35 -5.49 -20.75
CA ASN A 24 13.34 -4.98 -21.69
C ASN A 24 12.18 -4.26 -20.98
N PRO A 25 12.10 -2.92 -21.00
CA PRO A 25 10.98 -2.19 -20.39
C PRO A 25 9.66 -2.34 -21.15
N GLY A 26 9.68 -2.93 -22.34
CA GLY A 26 8.48 -3.29 -23.09
C GLY A 26 8.32 -2.60 -24.43
N VAL A 27 7.07 -2.41 -24.85
CA VAL A 27 6.73 -1.73 -26.11
C VAL A 27 6.60 -0.24 -25.88
N PHE A 28 7.26 0.56 -26.71
CA PHE A 28 7.13 2.01 -26.67
C PHE A 28 5.74 2.46 -27.14
N VAL A 29 5.11 3.32 -26.35
CA VAL A 29 3.83 3.98 -26.65
C VAL A 29 4.09 5.48 -26.80
N PRO A 30 4.07 6.02 -28.04
CA PRO A 30 4.42 7.42 -28.28
C PRO A 30 3.41 8.40 -27.66
N ALA A 31 2.14 8.02 -27.65
CA ALA A 31 1.06 8.80 -27.06
C ALA A 31 -0.09 7.89 -26.63
N TRP A 32 -0.74 8.24 -25.53
CA TRP A 32 -1.98 7.62 -25.09
C TRP A 32 -3.18 8.46 -25.53
N ASP A 33 -4.30 7.81 -25.82
CA ASP A 33 -5.58 8.49 -26.10
C ASP A 33 -5.99 9.44 -24.95
N GLN A 34 -5.61 9.11 -23.71
CA GLN A 34 -5.95 9.85 -22.51
C GLN A 34 -4.97 10.99 -22.18
N GLY A 35 -3.92 11.18 -22.98
CA GLY A 35 -2.84 12.14 -22.74
C GLY A 35 -1.71 11.55 -21.90
N VAL A 36 -0.94 12.38 -21.20
CA VAL A 36 0.18 11.91 -20.36
C VAL A 36 -0.36 11.10 -19.18
N ILE A 37 0.18 9.90 -18.99
CA ILE A 37 -0.14 9.02 -17.86
C ILE A 37 1.15 8.84 -17.08
N ASN A 38 1.14 9.21 -15.81
CA ASN A 38 2.28 9.03 -14.94
C ASN A 38 2.34 7.59 -14.41
N VAL A 39 3.54 7.13 -14.08
CA VAL A 39 3.74 5.92 -13.29
C VAL A 39 3.44 6.20 -11.81
N GLY A 40 2.87 5.22 -11.11
CA GLY A 40 2.40 5.33 -9.72
C GLY A 40 3.47 5.61 -8.67
N ASN A 41 4.75 5.62 -9.04
CA ASN A 41 5.87 6.08 -8.21
C ASN A 41 6.23 7.57 -8.46
N GLY A 42 5.29 8.38 -8.96
CA GLY A 42 5.45 9.81 -9.21
C GLY A 42 5.87 10.19 -10.64
N ASN A 43 5.45 11.40 -11.04
CA ASN A 43 5.61 12.26 -12.25
C ASN A 43 6.40 11.82 -13.51
N SER A 44 6.68 10.55 -13.72
CA SER A 44 7.33 10.04 -14.91
C SER A 44 6.27 9.68 -15.95
N ASP A 45 6.32 10.36 -17.09
CA ASP A 45 5.47 10.11 -18.27
C ASP A 45 5.71 8.67 -18.79
N GLY A 46 4.84 7.76 -18.35
CA GLY A 46 4.87 6.33 -18.66
C GLY A 46 4.63 6.14 -20.14
N SER A 47 5.60 5.59 -20.84
CA SER A 47 5.58 5.47 -22.31
C SER A 47 6.08 4.11 -22.80
N TRP A 48 6.22 3.15 -21.90
CA TRP A 48 6.62 1.78 -22.22
C TRP A 48 5.67 0.81 -21.52
N VAL A 49 5.40 -0.35 -22.12
CA VAL A 49 4.54 -1.39 -21.51
C VAL A 49 5.20 -2.75 -21.59
N HIS A 50 5.57 -3.29 -20.44
CA HIS A 50 6.16 -4.62 -20.30
C HIS A 50 5.09 -5.71 -20.36
N ASP A 51 4.00 -5.54 -19.62
CA ASP A 51 2.86 -6.47 -19.54
C ASP A 51 1.54 -5.74 -19.21
N ASP A 52 0.42 -6.47 -19.20
CA ASP A 52 -0.90 -5.89 -18.98
C ASP A 52 -1.11 -5.44 -17.52
N ILE A 53 -1.83 -4.34 -17.33
CA ILE A 53 -2.29 -3.87 -16.02
C ILE A 53 -3.76 -4.26 -15.88
N ARG A 54 -4.06 -5.12 -14.90
CA ARG A 54 -5.37 -5.78 -14.81
C ARG A 54 -6.16 -5.35 -13.58
N VAL A 55 -7.47 -5.49 -13.73
CA VAL A 55 -8.42 -5.58 -12.62
C VAL A 55 -8.94 -7.01 -12.63
N THR A 56 -8.93 -7.67 -11.47
CA THR A 56 -9.45 -9.02 -11.29
C THR A 56 -10.58 -8.98 -10.26
N ALA A 57 -11.73 -9.55 -10.63
CA ALA A 57 -12.90 -9.64 -9.76
C ALA A 57 -13.27 -11.11 -9.50
N VAL A 58 -13.55 -11.44 -8.25
CA VAL A 58 -14.06 -12.76 -7.82
C VAL A 58 -15.41 -12.54 -7.17
N ALA A 59 -16.47 -13.03 -7.81
CA ALA A 59 -17.84 -12.97 -7.32
C ALA A 59 -18.22 -14.28 -6.64
N MET A 60 -18.85 -14.19 -5.47
CA MET A 60 -19.24 -15.35 -4.65
C MET A 60 -20.68 -15.18 -4.19
N GLU A 61 -21.43 -16.28 -4.17
CA GLU A 61 -22.78 -16.33 -3.62
C GLU A 61 -22.93 -17.54 -2.70
N ARG A 62 -23.51 -17.33 -1.53
CA ARG A 62 -23.88 -18.39 -0.59
C ARG A 62 -25.16 -18.00 0.15
N ASP A 63 -26.17 -18.85 0.09
CA ASP A 63 -27.44 -18.67 0.80
C ASP A 63 -28.06 -17.26 0.60
N GLY A 64 -28.00 -16.78 -0.66
CA GLY A 64 -28.50 -15.48 -1.08
C GLY A 64 -27.61 -14.28 -0.72
N LYS A 65 -26.53 -14.47 0.05
CA LYS A 65 -25.50 -13.44 0.31
C LYS A 65 -24.52 -13.38 -0.84
N ARG A 66 -24.19 -12.17 -1.29
CA ARG A 66 -23.37 -11.91 -2.48
C ARG A 66 -22.23 -10.97 -2.14
N LEU A 67 -21.05 -11.32 -2.63
CA LEU A 67 -19.82 -10.58 -2.42
C LEU A 67 -19.03 -10.55 -3.72
N ILE A 68 -18.45 -9.39 -4.05
CA ILE A 68 -17.49 -9.22 -5.12
C ILE A 68 -16.21 -8.65 -4.52
N LEU A 69 -15.15 -9.44 -4.58
CA LEU A 69 -13.81 -9.02 -4.18
C LEU A 69 -13.04 -8.61 -5.44
N ILE A 70 -12.43 -7.43 -5.42
CA ILE A 70 -11.72 -6.87 -6.56
C ILE A 70 -10.31 -6.47 -6.14
N THR A 71 -9.33 -6.87 -6.94
CA THR A 71 -7.94 -6.41 -6.85
C THR A 71 -7.45 -5.88 -8.18
N ASN A 72 -6.37 -5.11 -8.19
CA ASN A 72 -5.83 -4.52 -9.41
C ASN A 72 -4.32 -4.22 -9.32
N ASN A 73 -3.64 -4.13 -10.47
CA ASN A 73 -2.20 -3.87 -10.57
C ASN A 73 -1.85 -2.37 -10.59
N THR A 74 -2.42 -1.57 -9.68
CA THR A 74 -2.05 -0.16 -9.50
C THR A 74 -1.51 0.10 -8.10
N TYR A 75 -1.04 1.33 -7.88
CA TYR A 75 -0.44 1.77 -6.65
C TYR A 75 -1.45 1.77 -5.49
N MET A 76 -2.46 2.62 -5.52
CA MET A 76 -3.45 2.69 -4.45
C MET A 76 -4.71 3.44 -4.87
N ILE A 77 -5.86 3.13 -4.26
CA ILE A 77 -7.14 3.77 -4.59
C ILE A 77 -7.76 4.30 -3.30
N LEU A 78 -8.00 5.61 -3.27
CA LEU A 78 -8.55 6.28 -2.10
C LEU A 78 -10.03 5.95 -1.93
N LYS A 79 -10.56 6.07 -0.70
CA LYS A 79 -11.96 5.79 -0.39
C LYS A 79 -12.96 6.51 -1.29
N ALA A 80 -12.73 7.78 -1.62
CA ALA A 80 -13.64 8.53 -2.50
C ALA A 80 -13.74 7.89 -3.90
N ASP A 81 -12.63 7.36 -4.42
CA ASP A 81 -12.58 6.67 -5.70
C ASP A 81 -13.18 5.25 -5.59
N VAL A 82 -12.89 4.53 -4.51
CA VAL A 82 -13.51 3.22 -4.22
C VAL A 82 -15.02 3.34 -4.14
N ASP A 83 -15.54 4.36 -3.46
CA ASP A 83 -16.97 4.58 -3.28
C ASP A 83 -17.66 4.91 -4.61
N GLU A 84 -17.06 5.77 -5.45
CA GLU A 84 -17.54 6.04 -6.81
C GLU A 84 -17.55 4.77 -7.67
N ILE A 85 -16.45 4.00 -7.69
CA ILE A 85 -16.34 2.77 -8.48
C ILE A 85 -17.40 1.76 -8.00
N SER A 86 -17.57 1.60 -6.69
CA SER A 86 -18.56 0.69 -6.10
C SER A 86 -19.98 1.10 -6.49
N GLN A 87 -20.31 2.39 -6.45
CA GLN A 87 -21.61 2.90 -6.90
C GLN A 87 -21.86 2.57 -8.37
N ARG A 88 -20.86 2.75 -9.24
CA ARG A 88 -20.97 2.42 -10.67
C ARG A 88 -21.12 0.91 -10.91
N ILE A 89 -20.43 0.09 -10.12
CA ILE A 89 -20.60 -1.37 -10.14
C ILE A 89 -22.04 -1.73 -9.80
N HIS A 90 -22.58 -1.22 -8.67
CA HIS A 90 -23.95 -1.50 -8.26
C HIS A 90 -24.99 -1.08 -9.31
N ALA A 91 -24.77 0.06 -9.97
CA ALA A 91 -25.65 0.53 -11.05
C ALA A 91 -25.62 -0.37 -12.30
N ALA A 92 -24.53 -1.11 -12.53
CA ALA A 92 -24.35 -1.97 -13.71
C ALA A 92 -24.61 -3.46 -13.44
N LEU A 93 -24.64 -3.89 -12.18
CA LEU A 93 -24.89 -5.27 -11.81
C LEU A 93 -26.31 -5.71 -12.18
N PRO A 94 -26.49 -7.00 -12.55
CA PRO A 94 -27.83 -7.55 -12.77
C PRO A 94 -28.65 -7.50 -11.47
N THR A 95 -29.99 -7.44 -11.56
CA THR A 95 -30.89 -7.31 -10.39
C THR A 95 -30.61 -8.33 -9.28
N LYS A 96 -30.25 -9.56 -9.65
CA LYS A 96 -29.87 -10.61 -8.69
C LYS A 96 -28.71 -10.18 -7.78
N TRP A 97 -27.77 -9.38 -8.29
CA TRP A 97 -26.55 -8.94 -7.58
C TRP A 97 -26.64 -7.50 -7.06
N ALA A 98 -27.82 -6.87 -7.08
CA ALA A 98 -27.99 -5.48 -6.66
C ALA A 98 -27.63 -5.23 -5.18
N ASP A 99 -27.69 -6.26 -4.34
CA ASP A 99 -27.36 -6.25 -2.92
C ASP A 99 -25.94 -6.76 -2.61
N ALA A 100 -25.12 -7.00 -3.64
CA ALA A 100 -23.78 -7.53 -3.45
C ALA A 100 -22.89 -6.53 -2.70
N GLU A 101 -22.18 -7.02 -1.69
CA GLU A 101 -21.08 -6.27 -1.10
C GLU A 101 -19.91 -6.22 -2.08
N VAL A 102 -19.26 -5.06 -2.20
CA VAL A 102 -18.12 -4.85 -3.11
C VAL A 102 -16.95 -4.35 -2.29
N LEU A 103 -15.84 -5.08 -2.29
CA LEU A 103 -14.59 -4.69 -1.64
C LEU A 103 -13.48 -4.62 -2.68
N ILE A 104 -12.80 -3.49 -2.74
CA ILE A 104 -11.74 -3.19 -3.71
C ILE A 104 -10.43 -3.00 -2.96
N SER A 105 -9.36 -3.61 -3.46
CA SER A 105 -7.98 -3.41 -3.01
C SER A 105 -7.07 -3.18 -4.21
N SER A 106 -5.89 -2.61 -3.97
CA SER A 106 -4.80 -2.51 -4.94
C SER A 106 -3.63 -3.39 -4.52
N SER A 107 -2.95 -4.01 -5.48
CA SER A 107 -1.75 -4.81 -5.19
C SER A 107 -0.57 -4.01 -4.65
N HIS A 108 -0.65 -2.68 -4.71
CA HIS A 108 0.42 -1.74 -4.38
C HIS A 108 1.53 -1.63 -5.42
N ASN A 109 1.18 -1.85 -6.68
CA ASN A 109 2.12 -1.85 -7.77
C ASN A 109 2.62 -0.42 -8.09
N HIS A 110 3.90 -0.19 -7.86
CA HIS A 110 4.57 1.10 -8.09
C HIS A 110 4.88 1.37 -9.57
N HIS A 111 4.79 0.37 -10.44
CA HIS A 111 4.89 0.53 -11.89
C HIS A 111 3.55 0.37 -12.61
N GLY A 112 2.44 0.60 -11.91
CA GLY A 112 1.14 0.84 -12.54
C GLY A 112 0.96 2.31 -12.94
N PRO A 113 -0.13 2.67 -13.63
CA PRO A 113 -0.53 4.06 -13.81
C PRO A 113 -0.85 4.73 -12.46
N GLU A 114 -0.55 6.03 -12.35
CA GLU A 114 -0.83 6.85 -11.16
C GLU A 114 -2.32 6.92 -10.83
N THR A 115 -2.65 6.66 -9.57
CA THR A 115 -4.02 6.54 -9.07
C THR A 115 -4.33 7.41 -7.83
N ALA A 116 -3.33 7.99 -7.19
CA ALA A 116 -3.47 8.68 -5.90
C ALA A 116 -2.97 10.12 -5.93
N PHE A 117 -1.81 10.41 -6.53
CA PHE A 117 -1.18 11.73 -6.48
C PHE A 117 -1.30 12.46 -7.82
N GLY A 118 -2.43 13.15 -8.01
CA GLY A 118 -2.77 13.83 -9.26
C GLY A 118 -2.96 12.88 -10.44
N PRO A 119 -3.80 11.83 -10.31
CA PRO A 119 -4.01 10.87 -11.39
C PRO A 119 -4.60 11.55 -12.64
N ASN A 120 -4.25 11.03 -13.83
CA ASN A 120 -4.88 11.50 -15.07
C ASN A 120 -6.38 11.14 -15.06
N PRO A 121 -7.30 12.13 -15.07
CA PRO A 121 -8.73 11.86 -14.89
C PRO A 121 -9.36 11.11 -16.08
N LYS A 122 -8.83 11.27 -17.30
CA LYS A 122 -9.33 10.56 -18.49
C LYS A 122 -8.94 9.09 -18.45
N TRP A 123 -7.72 8.79 -18.01
CA TRP A 123 -7.27 7.41 -17.80
C TRP A 123 -8.04 6.77 -16.65
N PHE A 124 -8.21 7.47 -15.53
CA PHE A 124 -8.91 6.91 -14.38
C PHE A 124 -10.39 6.62 -14.68
N GLU A 125 -11.07 7.49 -15.43
CA GLU A 125 -12.43 7.22 -15.94
C GLU A 125 -12.49 5.94 -16.80
N MET A 126 -11.51 5.75 -17.70
CA MET A 126 -11.39 4.50 -18.47
C MET A 126 -11.13 3.30 -17.56
N ALA A 127 -10.26 3.43 -16.56
CA ALA A 127 -9.92 2.39 -15.62
C ALA A 127 -11.15 1.99 -14.78
N ALA A 128 -11.91 2.94 -14.25
CA ALA A 128 -13.17 2.72 -13.54
C ALA A 128 -14.16 1.88 -14.38
N GLY A 129 -14.22 2.11 -15.70
CA GLY A 129 -14.97 1.27 -16.63
C GLY A 129 -14.50 -0.19 -16.69
N GLN A 130 -13.20 -0.47 -16.47
CA GLN A 130 -12.68 -1.84 -16.38
C GLN A 130 -13.08 -2.52 -15.06
N PHE A 131 -13.12 -1.80 -13.94
CA PHE A 131 -13.64 -2.33 -12.66
C PHE A 131 -15.10 -2.77 -12.81
N VAL A 132 -15.94 -1.93 -13.42
CA VAL A 132 -17.35 -2.26 -13.69
C VAL A 132 -17.47 -3.50 -14.58
N LYS A 133 -16.71 -3.56 -15.68
CA LYS A 133 -16.73 -4.72 -16.59
C LYS A 133 -16.29 -6.01 -15.90
N ALA A 134 -15.23 -5.97 -15.10
CA ALA A 134 -14.73 -7.12 -14.36
C ALA A 134 -15.78 -7.64 -13.36
N ALA A 135 -16.40 -6.74 -12.59
CA ALA A 135 -17.43 -7.09 -11.61
C ALA A 135 -18.68 -7.72 -12.27
N VAL A 136 -19.17 -7.13 -13.37
CA VAL A 136 -20.32 -7.65 -14.12
C VAL A 136 -20.00 -9.02 -14.74
N ALA A 137 -18.81 -9.17 -15.32
CA ALA A 137 -18.38 -10.45 -15.89
C ALA A 137 -18.27 -11.54 -14.81
N ALA A 138 -17.68 -11.23 -13.66
CA ALA A 138 -17.57 -12.16 -12.54
C ALA A 138 -18.96 -12.57 -12.00
N ALA A 139 -19.88 -11.62 -11.81
CA ALA A 139 -21.24 -11.90 -11.35
C ALA A 139 -22.04 -12.77 -12.32
N ALA A 140 -21.80 -12.62 -13.63
CA ALA A 140 -22.43 -13.43 -14.68
C ALA A 140 -21.84 -14.85 -14.80
N ALA A 141 -20.60 -15.05 -14.34
CA ALA A 141 -19.87 -16.31 -14.47
C ALA A 141 -19.93 -17.21 -13.22
N VAL A 142 -20.69 -16.84 -12.19
CA VAL A 142 -20.78 -17.62 -10.95
C VAL A 142 -21.34 -19.01 -11.22
N GLU A 143 -20.61 -20.03 -10.77
CA GLU A 143 -20.96 -21.45 -10.88
C GLU A 143 -20.71 -22.17 -9.53
N PRO A 144 -21.31 -23.37 -9.31
CA PRO A 144 -21.04 -24.16 -8.12
C PRO A 144 -19.57 -24.55 -7.99
N ALA A 145 -18.97 -24.28 -6.82
CA ALA A 145 -17.55 -24.50 -6.57
C ALA A 145 -17.28 -25.25 -5.26
N THR A 146 -16.16 -25.96 -5.23
CA THR A 146 -15.52 -26.46 -4.01
C THR A 146 -14.45 -25.46 -3.59
N ALA A 147 -14.60 -24.92 -2.39
CA ALA A 147 -13.61 -24.03 -1.80
C ALA A 147 -12.56 -24.83 -1.01
N SER A 148 -11.30 -24.43 -1.14
CA SER A 148 -10.19 -25.01 -0.39
C SER A 148 -9.20 -23.92 0.03
N VAL A 149 -8.63 -24.08 1.22
CA VAL A 149 -7.69 -23.13 1.80
C VAL A 149 -6.35 -23.82 2.06
N ALA A 150 -5.26 -23.09 1.84
CA ALA A 150 -3.92 -23.47 2.25
C ALA A 150 -3.22 -22.23 2.80
N ASN A 151 -2.34 -22.43 3.78
CA ASN A 151 -1.53 -21.36 4.34
C ASN A 151 -0.14 -21.89 4.67
N GLY A 152 0.86 -21.02 4.59
CA GLY A 152 2.24 -21.32 4.89
C GLY A 152 3.05 -20.04 5.03
N VAL A 153 4.34 -20.13 4.76
CA VAL A 153 5.26 -19.00 4.79
C VAL A 153 6.03 -18.91 3.48
N HIS A 154 6.34 -17.69 3.05
CA HIS A 154 7.21 -17.44 1.90
C HIS A 154 8.04 -16.18 2.16
N ASN A 155 9.36 -16.31 2.14
CA ASN A 155 10.29 -15.21 2.41
C ASN A 155 11.06 -14.73 1.17
N TYR A 156 11.06 -15.52 0.09
CA TYR A 156 11.90 -15.22 -1.06
C TYR A 156 11.41 -13.96 -1.78
N GLY A 157 12.32 -13.01 -1.99
CA GLY A 157 11.96 -11.74 -2.61
C GLY A 157 11.34 -10.71 -1.66
N THR A 158 11.43 -10.90 -0.35
CA THR A 158 10.97 -9.89 0.64
C THR A 158 12.05 -9.58 1.66
N PHE A 159 12.15 -8.30 1.98
CA PHE A 159 12.99 -7.76 3.06
C PHE A 159 12.22 -6.65 3.76
N ASP A 160 12.16 -6.72 5.08
CA ASP A 160 11.62 -5.68 5.95
C ASP A 160 12.71 -4.63 6.17
N GLN A 161 12.42 -3.36 5.85
CA GLN A 161 13.43 -2.32 5.74
C GLN A 161 13.47 -1.36 6.93
N ARG A 162 12.45 -1.36 7.79
CA ARG A 162 12.33 -0.37 8.87
C ARG A 162 12.14 -1.08 10.20
N ASP A 163 12.90 -0.63 11.18
CA ASP A 163 12.80 -1.18 12.53
C ASP A 163 11.42 -0.83 13.17
N PRO A 164 10.91 -1.67 14.08
CA PRO A 164 11.42 -2.99 14.40
C PRO A 164 11.19 -3.99 13.26
N LEU A 165 12.17 -4.86 13.00
CA LEU A 165 12.09 -5.91 11.99
C LEU A 165 11.13 -7.04 12.42
N ILE A 166 9.83 -6.85 12.20
CA ILE A 166 8.78 -7.82 12.53
C ILE A 166 8.16 -8.36 11.25
N TYR A 167 8.78 -9.43 10.74
CA TYR A 167 8.35 -10.07 9.50
C TYR A 167 7.00 -10.79 9.64
N ASP A 168 6.00 -10.33 8.88
CA ASP A 168 4.83 -11.13 8.55
C ASP A 168 5.08 -11.84 7.21
N ASN A 169 5.55 -13.08 7.25
CA ASN A 169 5.87 -13.87 6.05
C ASN A 169 4.76 -14.84 5.64
N ARG A 170 3.55 -14.67 6.17
CA ARG A 170 2.42 -15.56 5.88
C ARG A 170 2.05 -15.50 4.40
N LEU A 171 1.81 -16.68 3.84
CA LEU A 171 1.26 -16.87 2.50
C LEU A 171 -0.06 -17.61 2.64
N ASN A 172 -1.16 -16.95 2.28
CA ASN A 172 -2.50 -17.53 2.34
C ASN A 172 -3.06 -17.73 0.93
N VAL A 173 -3.67 -18.88 0.69
CA VAL A 173 -4.24 -19.24 -0.61
C VAL A 173 -5.66 -19.76 -0.41
N LEU A 174 -6.60 -19.18 -1.16
CA LEU A 174 -7.98 -19.62 -1.22
C LEU A 174 -8.32 -19.96 -2.68
N ALA A 175 -8.62 -21.23 -2.94
CA ALA A 175 -8.89 -21.74 -4.27
C ALA A 175 -10.34 -22.21 -4.41
N PHE A 176 -10.95 -21.89 -5.54
CA PHE A 176 -12.29 -22.29 -5.92
C PHE A 176 -12.20 -23.13 -7.19
N ASP A 177 -12.51 -24.42 -7.08
CA ASP A 177 -12.54 -25.35 -8.20
C ASP A 177 -14.00 -25.70 -8.54
N SER A 178 -14.36 -25.73 -9.82
CA SER A 178 -15.71 -26.04 -10.29
C SER A 178 -16.15 -27.41 -9.77
N SER A 179 -17.29 -27.47 -9.07
CA SER A 179 -17.80 -28.73 -8.54
C SER A 179 -18.23 -29.70 -9.65
N ALA A 180 -18.51 -29.19 -10.85
CA ALA A 180 -18.90 -30.00 -12.00
C ALA A 180 -17.69 -30.56 -12.76
N THR A 181 -16.61 -29.79 -12.90
CA THR A 181 -15.48 -30.15 -13.78
C THR A 181 -14.14 -30.36 -13.07
N GLY A 182 -14.04 -29.96 -11.81
CA GLY A 182 -12.78 -29.94 -11.04
C GLY A 182 -11.76 -28.90 -11.53
N ARG A 183 -12.08 -28.09 -12.54
CA ARG A 183 -11.19 -27.04 -13.07
C ARG A 183 -11.21 -25.81 -12.18
N SER A 184 -10.07 -25.14 -12.05
CA SER A 184 -9.94 -23.87 -11.31
C SER A 184 -10.87 -22.80 -11.90
N ILE A 185 -11.64 -22.16 -11.04
CA ILE A 185 -12.44 -20.96 -11.33
C ILE A 185 -11.64 -19.72 -10.93
N ALA A 186 -11.14 -19.72 -9.69
CA ALA A 186 -10.36 -18.63 -9.14
C ALA A 186 -9.35 -19.13 -8.11
N THR A 187 -8.18 -18.50 -8.09
CA THR A 187 -7.17 -18.65 -7.03
C THR A 187 -6.88 -17.28 -6.43
N MET A 188 -7.20 -17.10 -5.15
CA MET A 188 -6.87 -15.90 -4.39
C MET A 188 -5.58 -16.15 -3.61
N VAL A 189 -4.64 -15.23 -3.70
CA VAL A 189 -3.34 -15.28 -3.03
C VAL A 189 -3.18 -14.04 -2.19
N GLN A 190 -2.77 -14.18 -0.93
CA GLN A 190 -2.33 -13.07 -0.10
C GLN A 190 -0.90 -13.31 0.35
N TRP A 191 -0.04 -12.33 0.08
CA TRP A 191 1.35 -12.30 0.51
C TRP A 191 1.79 -10.87 0.84
N ASN A 192 2.79 -10.74 1.69
CA ASN A 192 3.21 -9.47 2.27
C ASN A 192 4.49 -8.98 1.61
N SER A 193 4.33 -8.37 0.43
CA SER A 193 5.43 -7.69 -0.24
C SER A 193 4.90 -6.61 -1.16
N HIS A 194 5.55 -5.46 -1.14
CA HIS A 194 5.40 -4.37 -2.09
C HIS A 194 5.85 -4.81 -3.50
N PRO A 195 5.02 -4.68 -4.55
CA PRO A 195 5.45 -4.83 -5.95
C PRO A 195 6.32 -3.66 -6.41
N GLU A 196 7.60 -3.76 -6.09
CA GLU A 196 8.63 -2.73 -6.26
C GLU A 196 9.94 -3.28 -6.84
N THR A 197 9.92 -4.45 -7.49
CA THR A 197 11.17 -5.13 -7.89
C THR A 197 12.09 -4.27 -8.75
N THR A 198 11.52 -3.30 -9.47
CA THR A 198 12.24 -2.35 -10.31
C THR A 198 12.14 -0.88 -9.87
N LEU A 199 11.72 -0.59 -8.63
CA LEU A 199 11.53 0.80 -8.14
C LEU A 199 12.80 1.65 -8.23
N GLY A 200 12.76 2.76 -8.97
CA GLY A 200 13.92 3.64 -9.09
C GLY A 200 15.06 3.08 -9.95
N TRP A 201 14.86 1.91 -10.57
CA TRP A 201 15.81 1.29 -11.47
C TRP A 201 15.80 2.00 -12.83
N THR A 202 16.98 2.09 -13.45
CA THR A 202 17.12 2.54 -14.84
C THR A 202 17.48 1.32 -15.69
N PRO A 203 16.52 0.77 -16.45
CA PRO A 203 16.83 -0.29 -17.41
C PRO A 203 17.96 0.16 -18.35
N PRO A 204 18.86 -0.74 -18.77
CA PRO A 204 19.77 -0.48 -19.87
C PRO A 204 19.02 0.10 -21.08
N ALA A 205 19.66 1.02 -21.79
CA ALA A 205 19.01 1.75 -22.87
C ALA A 205 18.47 0.77 -23.95
N PRO A 206 17.13 0.68 -24.15
CA PRO A 206 16.59 -0.22 -25.15
C PRO A 206 16.87 0.31 -26.56
N ALA A 207 16.81 -0.58 -27.54
CA ALA A 207 16.73 -0.18 -28.93
C ALA A 207 15.54 0.77 -29.12
N GLY A 208 15.78 1.93 -29.73
CA GLY A 208 14.76 2.96 -29.97
C GLY A 208 14.64 4.03 -28.89
N LEU A 209 15.41 4.00 -27.78
CA LEU A 209 15.35 5.08 -26.77
C LEU A 209 15.61 6.48 -27.37
N THR A 210 16.56 6.61 -28.30
CA THR A 210 16.84 7.90 -28.96
C THR A 210 15.63 8.44 -29.73
N GLU A 211 14.94 7.57 -30.48
CA GLU A 211 13.73 7.93 -31.23
C GLU A 211 12.57 8.25 -30.28
N ALA A 212 12.41 7.45 -29.21
CA ALA A 212 11.43 7.71 -28.17
C ALA A 212 11.66 9.08 -27.52
N CYS A 213 12.90 9.41 -27.17
CA CYS A 213 13.25 10.72 -26.62
C CYS A 213 12.96 11.86 -27.60
N ALA A 214 13.27 11.70 -28.89
CA ALA A 214 12.93 12.68 -29.91
C ALA A 214 11.41 12.87 -30.03
N THR A 215 10.65 11.78 -30.04
CA THR A 215 9.18 11.78 -30.11
C THR A 215 8.54 12.46 -28.89
N LYS A 216 9.08 12.20 -27.70
CA LYS A 216 8.56 12.70 -26.42
C LYS A 216 9.16 14.06 -26.02
N GLY A 217 10.15 14.56 -26.75
CA GLY A 217 10.88 15.78 -26.41
C GLY A 217 11.75 15.66 -25.15
N TRP A 218 12.15 14.45 -24.76
CA TRP A 218 13.01 14.23 -23.60
C TRP A 218 14.47 14.52 -23.95
N THR A 219 15.13 15.37 -23.17
CA THR A 219 16.52 15.81 -23.43
C THR A 219 17.41 15.64 -22.21
N GLY A 220 18.73 15.54 -22.43
CA GLY A 220 19.71 15.37 -21.36
C GLY A 220 19.39 14.18 -20.45
N SER A 221 19.46 14.37 -19.14
CA SER A 221 19.16 13.33 -18.14
C SER A 221 17.69 12.87 -18.13
N LYS A 222 16.77 13.60 -18.79
CA LYS A 222 15.37 13.19 -18.92
C LYS A 222 15.16 12.15 -20.02
N CYS A 223 16.10 11.99 -20.95
CA CYS A 223 16.09 10.93 -21.95
C CYS A 223 16.55 9.61 -21.32
N THR A 224 15.62 8.95 -20.64
CA THR A 224 15.86 7.72 -19.87
C THR A 224 14.61 6.85 -19.88
N THR A 225 14.73 5.56 -19.58
CA THR A 225 13.62 4.63 -19.31
C THR A 225 13.28 4.51 -17.83
N LYS A 226 14.09 5.10 -16.95
CA LYS A 226 13.88 5.09 -15.50
C LYS A 226 12.44 5.49 -15.15
N ASP A 227 11.72 4.60 -14.46
CA ASP A 227 10.35 4.80 -13.99
C ASP A 227 9.36 5.26 -15.08
N ARG A 228 9.56 4.88 -16.35
CA ARG A 228 8.68 5.27 -17.49
C ARG A 228 8.00 4.10 -18.19
N TYR A 229 7.90 2.96 -17.52
CA TYR A 229 7.25 1.77 -18.04
C TYR A 229 6.16 1.29 -17.10
N PHE A 230 5.15 0.66 -17.69
CA PHE A 230 4.10 -0.04 -16.97
C PHE A 230 4.40 -1.53 -16.92
N THR A 231 4.28 -2.10 -15.73
CA THR A 231 4.35 -3.55 -15.52
C THR A 231 3.47 -3.97 -14.35
N GLY A 232 2.91 -5.18 -14.35
CA GLY A 232 2.26 -5.78 -13.19
C GLY A 232 3.23 -6.24 -12.10
N ASP A 233 4.54 -6.01 -12.28
CA ASP A 233 5.62 -6.45 -11.40
C ASP A 233 5.53 -7.97 -11.12
N PHE A 234 6.01 -8.47 -9.97
CA PHE A 234 5.98 -9.90 -9.66
C PHE A 234 4.55 -10.45 -9.58
N VAL A 235 3.55 -9.59 -9.37
CA VAL A 235 2.13 -9.97 -9.35
C VAL A 235 1.69 -10.38 -10.75
N GLY A 236 2.10 -9.67 -11.80
CA GLY A 236 1.85 -10.04 -13.19
C GLY A 236 2.46 -11.41 -13.56
N VAL A 237 3.66 -11.70 -13.03
CA VAL A 237 4.30 -13.01 -13.16
C VAL A 237 3.50 -14.10 -12.46
N LEU A 238 3.16 -13.89 -11.17
CA LEU A 238 2.35 -14.81 -10.36
C LEU A 238 1.05 -15.18 -11.09
N GLU A 239 0.31 -14.16 -11.55
CA GLU A 239 -0.93 -14.34 -12.29
C GLU A 239 -0.71 -15.18 -13.54
N THR A 240 0.32 -14.86 -14.33
CA THR A 240 0.67 -15.59 -15.56
C THR A 240 0.96 -17.06 -15.27
N ARG A 241 1.79 -17.36 -14.27
CA ARG A 241 2.20 -18.73 -13.92
C ARG A 241 1.04 -19.56 -13.37
N LEU A 242 0.22 -18.98 -12.49
CA LEU A 242 -0.93 -19.69 -11.91
C LEU A 242 -2.07 -19.87 -12.93
N LYS A 243 -2.33 -18.89 -13.79
CA LYS A 243 -3.29 -19.04 -14.90
C LYS A 243 -2.86 -20.14 -15.87
N ALA A 244 -1.57 -20.22 -16.19
CA ALA A 244 -1.04 -21.27 -17.06
C ALA A 244 -1.12 -22.68 -16.44
N SER A 245 -0.83 -22.81 -15.14
CA SER A 245 -0.76 -24.11 -14.46
C SER A 245 -2.12 -24.62 -13.95
N ARG A 246 -3.01 -23.72 -13.51
CA ARG A 246 -4.32 -24.07 -12.92
C ARG A 246 -5.52 -23.68 -13.78
N GLY A 247 -5.39 -22.63 -14.60
CA GLY A 247 -6.55 -21.95 -15.19
C GLY A 247 -7.32 -21.09 -14.20
N GLY A 248 -8.47 -20.56 -14.64
CA GLY A 248 -9.26 -19.62 -13.85
C GLY A 248 -8.59 -18.26 -13.68
N GLU A 249 -9.23 -17.35 -12.94
CA GLU A 249 -8.66 -16.05 -12.60
C GLU A 249 -7.79 -16.11 -11.34
N VAL A 250 -6.83 -15.18 -11.24
CA VAL A 250 -5.90 -15.10 -10.09
C VAL A 250 -6.00 -13.72 -9.50
N ALA A 251 -6.39 -13.65 -8.22
CA ALA A 251 -6.52 -12.40 -7.48
C ALA A 251 -5.46 -12.32 -6.40
N TYR A 252 -4.52 -11.40 -6.55
CA TYR A 252 -3.51 -11.10 -5.53
C TYR A 252 -4.00 -10.00 -4.58
N PHE A 253 -3.91 -10.24 -3.29
CA PHE A 253 -4.08 -9.24 -2.24
C PHE A 253 -2.73 -9.05 -1.56
N ASN A 254 -2.35 -7.81 -1.32
CA ASN A 254 -1.25 -7.56 -0.42
C ASN A 254 -1.67 -7.88 1.03
N GLY A 255 -0.76 -7.81 1.99
CA GLY A 255 -1.13 -7.77 3.40
C GLY A 255 -0.37 -6.73 4.21
N ALA A 256 0.42 -7.15 5.19
CA ALA A 256 1.17 -6.26 6.07
C ALA A 256 2.36 -5.64 5.33
N LEU A 257 2.10 -4.60 4.56
CA LEU A 257 3.10 -3.93 3.73
C LEU A 257 3.82 -2.77 4.42
N GLY A 258 3.27 -2.22 5.51
CA GLY A 258 3.91 -1.14 6.26
C GLY A 258 5.32 -1.53 6.68
N VAL A 259 6.18 -0.55 6.99
CA VAL A 259 7.63 -0.74 7.17
C VAL A 259 8.42 -1.18 5.91
N LEU A 260 7.84 -1.00 4.71
CA LEU A 260 8.50 -1.23 3.42
C LEU A 260 8.95 -2.69 3.20
N ALA A 261 8.13 -3.65 3.62
CA ALA A 261 8.34 -5.06 3.27
C ALA A 261 8.35 -5.22 1.74
N SER A 262 9.53 -5.36 1.15
CA SER A 262 9.70 -5.24 -0.31
C SER A 262 10.88 -6.03 -0.87
N PRO A 263 10.91 -6.23 -2.21
CA PRO A 263 12.02 -6.88 -2.88
C PRO A 263 13.26 -6.00 -3.00
N LEU A 264 13.24 -4.69 -2.68
CA LEU A 264 14.33 -3.76 -3.01
C LEU A 264 15.69 -4.17 -2.42
N HIS A 265 15.66 -4.67 -1.20
CA HIS A 265 16.83 -5.15 -0.44
C HIS A 265 16.81 -6.66 -0.19
N ALA A 266 15.85 -7.37 -0.82
CA ALA A 266 15.85 -8.82 -0.81
C ALA A 266 16.95 -9.37 -1.74
N SER A 267 17.78 -10.27 -1.20
CA SER A 267 18.73 -11.04 -2.01
C SER A 267 17.98 -12.09 -2.82
N THR A 268 18.24 -12.11 -4.13
CA THR A 268 17.61 -13.00 -5.11
C THR A 268 18.67 -13.60 -6.03
N TRP A 269 18.49 -14.87 -6.42
CA TRP A 269 19.50 -15.63 -7.15
C TRP A 269 18.86 -16.47 -8.26
N VAL A 270 19.67 -16.98 -9.17
CA VAL A 270 19.24 -17.99 -10.14
C VAL A 270 18.86 -19.25 -9.36
N VAL A 271 17.55 -19.50 -9.24
CA VAL A 271 17.03 -20.68 -8.54
C VAL A 271 17.12 -21.89 -9.46
N ASP A 272 17.82 -22.92 -9.00
CA ASP A 272 17.94 -24.20 -9.69
C ASP A 272 17.93 -25.36 -8.68
N LYS A 273 18.18 -26.58 -9.15
CA LYS A 273 18.18 -27.78 -8.32
C LYS A 273 19.27 -27.76 -7.24
N ASP A 274 20.42 -27.17 -7.53
CA ASP A 274 21.59 -27.14 -6.65
C ASP A 274 21.57 -25.90 -5.74
N HIS A 275 20.85 -24.85 -6.16
CA HIS A 275 20.66 -23.59 -5.44
C HIS A 275 19.16 -23.29 -5.22
N PRO A 276 18.43 -24.13 -4.48
CA PRO A 276 16.99 -23.95 -4.27
C PRO A 276 16.68 -22.70 -3.41
N VAL A 277 15.41 -22.30 -3.38
CA VAL A 277 14.92 -21.18 -2.53
C VAL A 277 15.28 -21.34 -1.04
N GLY A 278 15.27 -22.58 -0.52
CA GLY A 278 15.62 -22.84 0.88
C GLY A 278 14.73 -22.08 1.86
N ASN A 279 15.34 -21.32 2.79
CA ASN A 279 14.60 -20.46 3.72
C ASN A 279 14.12 -19.13 3.08
N GLY A 280 14.51 -18.85 1.84
CA GLY A 280 14.15 -17.65 1.07
C GLY A 280 15.00 -16.41 1.37
N THR A 281 15.84 -16.42 2.40
CA THR A 281 16.63 -15.24 2.82
C THR A 281 18.14 -15.47 2.75
N THR A 282 18.59 -16.73 2.82
CA THR A 282 20.01 -17.09 2.77
C THR A 282 20.37 -17.57 1.37
N VAL A 283 21.26 -16.83 0.71
CA VAL A 283 21.78 -17.20 -0.60
C VAL A 283 22.60 -18.50 -0.49
N PRO A 284 22.26 -19.56 -1.26
CA PRO A 284 23.03 -20.81 -1.26
C PRO A 284 24.48 -20.59 -1.74
N ALA A 285 25.42 -21.34 -1.15
CA ALA A 285 26.82 -21.28 -1.58
C ALA A 285 26.95 -21.65 -3.07
N GLY A 286 27.62 -20.81 -3.85
CA GLY A 286 27.80 -21.01 -5.29
C GLY A 286 26.68 -20.46 -6.18
N ALA A 287 25.57 -19.97 -5.60
CA ALA A 287 24.48 -19.39 -6.36
C ALA A 287 24.91 -18.12 -7.11
N VAL A 288 24.30 -17.86 -8.27
CA VAL A 288 24.62 -16.72 -9.13
C VAL A 288 23.53 -15.65 -9.00
N PRO A 289 23.86 -14.35 -8.96
CA PRO A 289 22.85 -13.29 -8.95
C PRO A 289 22.06 -13.24 -10.27
N LEU A 290 20.82 -12.74 -10.21
CA LEU A 290 19.92 -12.64 -11.38
C LEU A 290 20.33 -11.55 -12.38
N ALA A 291 21.11 -10.58 -11.92
CA ALA A 291 21.61 -9.47 -12.73
C ALA A 291 22.93 -8.95 -12.15
N THR A 292 23.61 -8.09 -12.92
CA THR A 292 24.79 -7.36 -12.45
C THR A 292 24.48 -5.87 -12.38
N CYS A 293 24.99 -5.19 -11.36
CA CYS A 293 24.74 -3.76 -11.15
C CYS A 293 25.84 -3.12 -10.28
N THR A 294 25.67 -1.86 -9.90
CA THR A 294 26.65 -1.10 -9.09
C THR A 294 26.48 -1.28 -7.58
N LYS A 295 25.48 -2.04 -7.12
CA LYS A 295 25.27 -2.30 -5.69
C LYS A 295 26.41 -3.16 -5.12
N THR A 296 26.75 -2.95 -3.86
CA THR A 296 27.72 -3.79 -3.14
C THR A 296 27.27 -5.25 -3.09
N ASN A 297 25.99 -5.48 -2.83
CA ASN A 297 25.38 -6.81 -2.90
C ASN A 297 24.73 -7.02 -4.28
N GLN A 298 25.32 -7.88 -5.11
CA GLN A 298 24.82 -8.17 -6.45
C GLN A 298 23.49 -8.94 -6.45
N TYR A 299 23.14 -9.65 -5.36
CA TYR A 299 21.87 -10.36 -5.26
C TYR A 299 20.67 -9.42 -5.06
N GLU A 300 20.93 -8.14 -4.76
CA GLU A 300 19.90 -7.08 -4.64
C GLU A 300 19.70 -6.31 -5.95
N CYS A 301 20.41 -6.64 -7.03
CA CYS A 301 20.29 -5.95 -8.31
C CYS A 301 18.86 -6.03 -8.85
N GLN A 302 18.35 -4.89 -9.28
CA GLN A 302 17.03 -4.76 -9.87
C GLN A 302 17.12 -5.10 -11.36
N SER A 303 16.15 -5.88 -11.85
CA SER A 303 15.99 -6.26 -13.26
C SER A 303 14.63 -6.93 -13.44
N PHE A 304 14.18 -7.09 -14.68
CA PHE A 304 13.01 -7.92 -14.95
C PHE A 304 13.25 -9.40 -14.62
N ALA A 305 14.51 -9.87 -14.58
CA ALA A 305 14.82 -11.22 -14.09
C ALA A 305 14.58 -11.37 -12.59
N LYS A 306 14.84 -10.31 -11.80
CA LYS A 306 14.43 -10.28 -10.39
C LYS A 306 12.91 -10.34 -10.25
N THR A 307 12.18 -9.55 -11.04
CA THR A 307 10.72 -9.58 -11.08
C THR A 307 10.17 -10.96 -11.40
N GLU A 308 10.70 -11.58 -12.46
CA GLU A 308 10.30 -12.91 -12.89
C GLU A 308 10.61 -13.97 -11.83
N SER A 309 11.80 -13.94 -11.23
CA SER A 309 12.19 -14.91 -10.20
C SER A 309 11.30 -14.80 -8.96
N VAL A 310 11.05 -13.58 -8.45
CA VAL A 310 10.19 -13.39 -7.27
C VAL A 310 8.78 -13.91 -7.53
N GLY A 311 8.16 -13.54 -8.66
CA GLY A 311 6.80 -13.98 -8.97
C GLY A 311 6.71 -15.46 -9.34
N ASN A 312 7.73 -16.03 -9.97
CA ASN A 312 7.80 -17.46 -10.28
C ASN A 312 7.92 -18.30 -9.02
N GLU A 313 8.79 -17.93 -8.09
CA GLU A 313 8.95 -18.68 -6.84
C GLU A 313 7.76 -18.50 -5.90
N LEU A 314 7.09 -17.36 -5.94
CA LEU A 314 5.79 -17.20 -5.27
C LEU A 314 4.74 -18.14 -5.88
N ALA A 315 4.67 -18.25 -7.21
CA ALA A 315 3.77 -19.20 -7.87
C ALA A 315 4.09 -20.67 -7.55
N ASN A 316 5.37 -21.02 -7.46
CA ASN A 316 5.82 -22.34 -7.02
C ASN A 316 5.39 -22.61 -5.57
N ALA A 317 5.57 -21.64 -4.67
CA ALA A 317 5.14 -21.75 -3.27
C ALA A 317 3.62 -21.94 -3.15
N VAL A 318 2.83 -21.15 -3.88
CA VAL A 318 1.37 -21.31 -3.96
C VAL A 318 0.99 -22.70 -4.49
N THR A 319 1.67 -23.18 -5.52
CA THR A 319 1.42 -24.50 -6.11
C THR A 319 1.72 -25.62 -5.12
N ALA A 320 2.83 -25.52 -4.38
CA ALA A 320 3.20 -26.47 -3.33
C ALA A 320 2.17 -26.47 -2.18
N LEU A 321 1.73 -25.29 -1.71
CA LEU A 321 0.71 -25.18 -0.67
C LEU A 321 -0.64 -25.78 -1.11
N LEU A 322 -1.00 -25.61 -2.39
CA LEU A 322 -2.23 -26.19 -2.92
C LEU A 322 -2.19 -27.72 -2.97
N ALA A 323 -1.02 -28.36 -2.95
CA ALA A 323 -0.92 -29.81 -2.82
C ALA A 323 -1.40 -30.33 -1.45
N THR A 324 -1.31 -29.49 -0.41
CA THR A 324 -1.74 -29.81 0.96
C THR A 324 -3.01 -29.06 1.38
N ARG A 325 -3.74 -28.49 0.43
CA ARG A 325 -4.95 -27.69 0.71
C ARG A 325 -6.02 -28.51 1.41
N ARG A 326 -6.73 -27.87 2.34
CA ARG A 326 -7.89 -28.44 3.02
C ARG A 326 -9.15 -27.91 2.34
N VAL A 327 -10.05 -28.80 1.93
CA VAL A 327 -11.42 -28.42 1.56
C VAL A 327 -12.06 -27.75 2.77
N THR A 328 -12.55 -26.54 2.58
CA THR A 328 -13.14 -25.74 3.66
C THR A 328 -14.60 -25.47 3.35
N PRO A 329 -15.55 -25.87 4.21
CA PRO A 329 -16.95 -25.57 3.97
C PRO A 329 -17.16 -24.07 4.16
N PHE A 330 -17.50 -23.37 3.07
CA PHE A 330 -17.95 -21.98 3.14
C PHE A 330 -19.38 -21.98 3.69
N GLN A 331 -19.48 -21.82 5.01
CA GLN A 331 -20.75 -21.98 5.74
C GLN A 331 -21.67 -20.77 5.56
N THR A 332 -21.08 -19.58 5.47
CA THR A 332 -21.79 -18.31 5.38
C THR A 332 -20.93 -17.30 4.62
N ILE A 333 -21.53 -16.17 4.21
CA ILE A 333 -20.80 -14.96 3.85
C ILE A 333 -21.31 -13.88 4.78
N THR A 334 -20.47 -13.46 5.73
CA THR A 334 -20.78 -12.35 6.65
C THR A 334 -19.81 -11.21 6.40
N VAL A 335 -20.34 -10.04 6.05
CA VAL A 335 -19.55 -8.83 5.87
C VAL A 335 -19.88 -7.86 7.00
N ARG A 336 -18.86 -7.44 7.74
CA ARG A 336 -18.93 -6.39 8.76
C ARG A 336 -18.11 -5.21 8.27
N LYS A 337 -18.61 -4.00 8.46
CA LYS A 337 -17.91 -2.75 8.14
C LYS A 337 -18.01 -1.84 9.35
N GLN A 338 -16.92 -1.18 9.70
CA GLN A 338 -16.91 -0.16 10.73
C GLN A 338 -16.19 1.08 10.20
N GLU A 339 -16.93 2.18 10.11
CA GLU A 339 -16.34 3.47 9.81
C GLU A 339 -15.69 4.07 11.06
N PHE A 340 -14.64 4.85 10.84
CA PHE A 340 -13.97 5.61 11.89
C PHE A 340 -13.45 6.92 11.34
N TYR A 341 -13.12 7.82 12.25
CA TYR A 341 -12.56 9.12 11.95
C TYR A 341 -11.13 9.17 12.51
N SER A 342 -10.23 9.84 11.80
CA SER A 342 -8.86 10.10 12.28
C SER A 342 -8.47 11.53 11.98
N ARG A 343 -7.73 12.16 12.90
CA ARG A 343 -7.18 13.50 12.69
C ARG A 343 -6.19 13.47 11.53
N LEU A 344 -6.32 14.44 10.62
CA LEU A 344 -5.40 14.68 9.51
C LEU A 344 -4.30 15.64 9.97
N THR A 345 -3.30 15.11 10.66
CA THR A 345 -2.19 15.91 11.20
C THR A 345 -1.16 16.25 10.13
N ASN A 346 -1.12 15.48 9.04
CA ASN A 346 -0.22 15.75 7.92
C ASN A 346 -0.74 16.87 7.02
N LEU A 347 -0.08 18.02 7.05
CA LEU A 347 -0.45 19.20 6.24
C LEU A 347 -0.22 18.99 4.74
N GLY A 348 0.66 18.07 4.34
CA GLY A 348 0.86 17.70 2.94
C GLY A 348 -0.40 17.09 2.35
N PHE A 349 -1.04 16.16 3.07
CA PHE A 349 -2.33 15.60 2.67
C PHE A 349 -3.42 16.68 2.61
N ARG A 350 -3.48 17.59 3.60
CA ARG A 350 -4.42 18.73 3.56
C ARG A 350 -4.21 19.63 2.35
N ALA A 351 -2.96 19.86 1.95
CA ALA A 351 -2.64 20.62 0.75
C ALA A 351 -3.05 19.88 -0.53
N LEU A 352 -2.81 18.56 -0.61
CA LEU A 352 -3.23 17.75 -1.76
C LEU A 352 -4.76 17.69 -1.89
N ILE A 353 -5.50 17.58 -0.78
CA ILE A 353 -6.98 17.70 -0.79
C ILE A 353 -7.40 19.07 -1.32
N ALA A 354 -6.79 20.15 -0.82
CA ALA A 354 -7.12 21.52 -1.21
C ALA A 354 -6.91 21.81 -2.70
N THR A 355 -5.91 21.18 -3.32
CA THR A 355 -5.61 21.34 -4.75
C THR A 355 -6.37 20.34 -5.64
N GLY A 356 -7.06 19.36 -5.05
CA GLY A 356 -7.64 18.22 -5.77
C GLY A 356 -6.58 17.25 -6.31
N GLY A 357 -5.37 17.28 -5.75
CA GLY A 357 -4.25 16.41 -6.12
C GLY A 357 -4.21 15.06 -5.40
N LEU A 358 -5.22 14.74 -4.58
CA LEU A 358 -5.34 13.47 -3.86
C LEU A 358 -6.57 12.69 -4.33
N GLY A 359 -6.34 11.68 -5.16
CA GLY A 359 -7.36 10.83 -5.79
C GLY A 359 -7.92 11.40 -7.09
N TRP A 360 -8.81 10.64 -7.73
CA TRP A 360 -9.54 11.08 -8.91
C TRP A 360 -10.79 11.89 -8.54
N LYS A 361 -11.50 11.46 -7.50
CA LYS A 361 -12.62 12.15 -6.89
C LYS A 361 -12.15 13.01 -5.72
N PRO A 362 -12.80 14.16 -5.48
CA PRO A 362 -12.49 14.99 -4.32
C PRO A 362 -12.60 14.18 -3.03
N MET A 363 -11.52 14.16 -2.26
CA MET A 363 -11.49 13.44 -1.00
C MET A 363 -12.19 14.25 0.12
N PRO A 364 -13.24 13.72 0.77
CA PRO A 364 -13.95 14.45 1.82
C PRO A 364 -13.07 14.64 3.06
N SER A 365 -13.06 15.86 3.58
CA SER A 365 -12.52 16.18 4.90
C SER A 365 -13.62 16.73 5.80
N TYR A 366 -13.45 16.63 7.12
CA TYR A 366 -14.47 16.95 8.10
C TYR A 366 -13.94 17.96 9.12
N ASN A 367 -14.83 18.82 9.61
CA ASN A 367 -14.60 19.67 10.78
C ASN A 367 -15.37 19.06 11.95
N CYS A 368 -14.68 18.78 13.06
CA CYS A 368 -15.29 18.16 14.24
C CYS A 368 -15.24 19.07 15.45
N THR A 369 -16.29 19.07 16.28
CA THR A 369 -16.41 19.96 17.45
C THR A 369 -15.89 19.35 18.75
N GLY A 370 -15.52 18.07 18.77
CA GLY A 370 -14.92 17.40 19.93
C GLY A 370 -14.46 15.97 19.64
N LYS A 371 -13.68 15.38 20.57
CA LYS A 371 -13.30 13.95 20.58
C LYS A 371 -14.20 13.17 21.57
N PRO A 372 -14.52 11.88 21.32
CA PRO A 372 -14.18 11.12 20.11
C PRO A 372 -14.91 11.68 18.88
N PHE A 373 -14.29 11.54 17.71
CA PHE A 373 -14.87 11.97 16.45
C PHE A 373 -16.00 11.02 16.01
N THR A 374 -17.16 11.58 15.67
CA THR A 374 -18.38 10.82 15.35
C THR A 374 -19.22 11.56 14.31
N ASP A 375 -20.16 10.87 13.67
CA ASP A 375 -21.14 11.51 12.78
C ASP A 375 -21.96 12.61 13.49
N ALA A 376 -22.10 12.54 14.82
CA ALA A 376 -22.86 13.51 15.61
C ALA A 376 -22.11 14.84 15.82
N ASN A 377 -20.78 14.85 15.73
CA ASN A 377 -19.96 16.04 15.98
C ASN A 377 -19.03 16.42 14.82
N CYS A 378 -19.00 15.65 13.74
CA CYS A 378 -18.21 15.90 12.54
C CYS A 378 -19.10 16.26 11.35
N VAL A 379 -18.82 17.39 10.70
CA VAL A 379 -19.53 17.85 9.50
C VAL A 379 -18.55 17.92 8.34
N ALA A 380 -18.95 17.39 7.17
CA ALA A 380 -18.13 17.45 5.97
C ALA A 380 -17.84 18.91 5.60
N ALA A 381 -16.56 19.24 5.41
CA ALA A 381 -16.15 20.49 4.79
C ALA A 381 -16.47 20.42 3.29
N ALA A 382 -16.89 21.54 2.70
CA ALA A 382 -17.00 21.61 1.25
C ALA A 382 -15.61 21.40 0.63
N ALA A 383 -15.51 20.55 -0.39
CA ALA A 383 -14.23 20.17 -1.01
C ALA A 383 -13.43 21.38 -1.56
N THR A 384 -14.08 22.50 -1.84
CA THR A 384 -13.47 23.75 -2.31
C THR A 384 -13.07 24.71 -1.17
N GLU A 385 -13.51 24.45 0.07
CA GLU A 385 -13.19 25.31 1.20
C GLU A 385 -11.75 25.08 1.67
N THR A 386 -10.93 26.13 1.53
CA THR A 386 -9.52 26.12 1.90
C THR A 386 -9.20 27.25 2.87
N VAL A 387 -8.22 27.03 3.74
CA VAL A 387 -7.72 28.00 4.71
C VAL A 387 -6.27 28.40 4.39
N SER A 388 -5.92 29.64 4.72
CA SER A 388 -4.52 30.08 4.69
C SER A 388 -3.81 29.59 5.94
N ASP A 389 -2.62 29.04 5.77
CA ASP A 389 -1.69 28.73 6.84
C ASP A 389 -0.71 29.91 7.06
N PRO A 390 -0.45 30.35 8.30
CA PRO A 390 0.39 31.52 8.57
C PRO A 390 1.85 31.34 8.15
N VAL A 391 2.32 30.10 7.97
CA VAL A 391 3.69 29.79 7.55
C VAL A 391 3.70 29.27 6.12
N LEU A 392 2.91 28.23 5.81
CA LEU A 392 3.01 27.54 4.52
C LEU A 392 2.43 28.35 3.36
N THR A 393 1.36 29.12 3.58
CA THR A 393 0.78 29.95 2.50
C THR A 393 1.73 31.06 2.04
N PRO A 394 2.32 31.90 2.91
CA PRO A 394 3.27 32.90 2.45
C PRO A 394 4.60 32.30 1.97
N ALA A 395 5.08 31.20 2.57
CA ALA A 395 6.37 30.63 2.20
C ALA A 395 6.33 29.79 0.91
N MET A 396 5.22 29.10 0.64
CA MET A 396 5.13 28.09 -0.43
C MET A 396 3.90 28.25 -1.33
N GLY A 397 3.02 29.22 -1.07
CA GLY A 397 1.75 29.37 -1.78
C GLY A 397 0.72 28.27 -1.47
N LEU A 398 1.00 27.42 -0.47
CA LEU A 398 0.16 26.27 -0.13
C LEU A 398 -1.04 26.71 0.71
N ARG A 399 -2.25 26.40 0.23
CA ARG A 399 -3.49 26.47 1.01
C ARG A 399 -3.86 25.07 1.50
N LEU A 400 -4.55 25.00 2.63
CA LEU A 400 -4.91 23.73 3.25
C LEU A 400 -6.41 23.50 3.17
N SER A 401 -6.84 22.24 3.13
CA SER A 401 -8.26 21.89 3.28
C SER A 401 -8.77 22.45 4.61
N LYS A 402 -9.97 23.02 4.62
CA LYS A 402 -10.55 23.52 5.87
C LYS A 402 -10.78 22.40 6.88
N GLY A 403 -11.34 21.27 6.42
CA GLY A 403 -11.44 20.05 7.22
C GLY A 403 -10.07 19.47 7.53
N ASP A 404 -9.92 18.99 8.76
CA ASP A 404 -8.69 18.44 9.35
C ASP A 404 -8.91 17.07 9.98
N VAL A 405 -10.04 16.42 9.66
CA VAL A 405 -10.35 15.04 10.03
C VAL A 405 -10.76 14.27 8.77
N LEU A 406 -10.29 13.02 8.65
CA LEU A 406 -10.68 12.08 7.61
C LEU A 406 -11.65 11.05 8.16
N LYS A 407 -12.49 10.50 7.28
CA LYS A 407 -13.37 9.37 7.58
C LYS A 407 -12.96 8.19 6.73
N SER A 408 -12.68 7.06 7.36
CA SER A 408 -12.25 5.82 6.72
C SER A 408 -13.05 4.62 7.24
N ARG A 409 -12.69 3.42 6.82
CA ARG A 409 -13.38 2.18 7.20
C ARG A 409 -12.44 0.99 7.30
N VAL A 410 -12.78 0.07 8.18
CA VAL A 410 -12.29 -1.31 8.21
C VAL A 410 -13.43 -2.24 7.80
N ALA A 411 -13.12 -3.30 7.07
CA ALA A 411 -14.09 -4.32 6.71
C ALA A 411 -13.58 -5.73 7.04
N HIS A 412 -14.47 -6.60 7.50
CA HIS A 412 -14.18 -8.00 7.74
C HIS A 412 -15.17 -8.87 6.99
N VAL A 413 -14.66 -9.83 6.23
CA VAL A 413 -15.45 -10.88 5.59
C VAL A 413 -15.16 -12.20 6.28
N SER A 414 -16.19 -12.89 6.75
CA SER A 414 -16.08 -14.24 7.30
C SER A 414 -16.80 -15.25 6.42
N PHE A 415 -16.11 -16.34 6.13
CA PHE A 415 -16.62 -17.51 5.42
C PHE A 415 -16.84 -18.73 6.35
N GLY A 416 -16.75 -18.54 7.67
CA GLY A 416 -16.68 -19.61 8.66
C GLY A 416 -15.25 -19.73 9.18
N ASP A 417 -14.52 -20.78 8.77
CA ASP A 417 -13.12 -21.00 9.19
C ASP A 417 -12.10 -20.08 8.50
N VAL A 418 -12.53 -19.29 7.51
CA VAL A 418 -11.67 -18.41 6.72
C VAL A 418 -12.19 -16.98 6.82
N GLY A 419 -11.32 -16.06 7.20
CA GLY A 419 -11.61 -14.64 7.32
C GLY A 419 -10.78 -13.79 6.36
N MET A 420 -11.25 -12.58 6.06
CA MET A 420 -10.48 -11.55 5.37
C MET A 420 -10.69 -10.20 6.06
N LEU A 421 -9.62 -9.58 6.53
CA LEU A 421 -9.65 -8.26 7.18
C LEU A 421 -9.02 -7.22 6.25
N PHE A 422 -9.85 -6.30 5.76
CA PHE A 422 -9.47 -5.19 4.90
C PHE A 422 -9.25 -3.94 5.74
N VAL A 423 -8.03 -3.43 5.73
CA VAL A 423 -7.64 -2.23 6.47
C VAL A 423 -7.21 -1.12 5.51
N PRO A 424 -7.45 0.15 5.85
CA PRO A 424 -7.01 1.27 5.03
C PRO A 424 -5.51 1.47 5.20
N GLY A 425 -4.73 1.60 4.12
CA GLY A 425 -3.31 1.95 4.21
C GLY A 425 -2.31 0.78 4.33
N GLU A 426 -1.07 1.17 4.61
CA GLU A 426 0.10 0.31 4.73
C GLU A 426 0.42 0.02 6.21
N LEU A 427 -0.01 -1.15 6.69
CA LEU A 427 0.19 -1.56 8.09
C LEU A 427 1.44 -2.45 8.25
N PRO A 428 2.29 -2.18 9.24
CA PRO A 428 3.49 -2.97 9.47
C PRO A 428 3.21 -4.27 10.22
N GLY A 429 4.16 -5.21 10.15
CA GLY A 429 3.98 -6.58 10.66
C GLY A 429 3.64 -6.63 12.15
N GLU A 430 4.23 -5.79 12.98
CA GLU A 430 3.96 -5.73 14.42
C GLU A 430 2.52 -5.41 14.78
N LEU A 431 1.82 -4.60 13.97
CA LEU A 431 0.40 -4.32 14.16
C LEU A 431 -0.47 -5.50 13.71
N VAL A 432 0.04 -6.37 12.85
CA VAL A 432 -0.72 -7.50 12.30
C VAL A 432 -0.53 -8.76 13.14
N VAL A 433 0.73 -9.21 13.28
CA VAL A 433 1.09 -10.47 13.97
C VAL A 433 1.49 -10.28 15.43
N GLY A 434 1.72 -9.03 15.86
CA GLY A 434 2.15 -8.71 17.22
C GLY A 434 3.66 -8.77 17.42
N LEU A 435 4.11 -8.21 18.55
CA LEU A 435 5.50 -8.25 18.95
C LEU A 435 5.89 -9.65 19.46
N PRO A 436 7.08 -10.16 19.11
CA PRO A 436 7.59 -11.41 19.66
C PRO A 436 7.69 -11.41 21.18
N SER A 437 7.56 -12.58 21.81
CA SER A 437 7.60 -12.69 23.27
C SER A 437 8.93 -12.25 23.91
N ASP A 438 10.03 -12.32 23.16
CA ASP A 438 11.36 -11.87 23.57
C ASP A 438 11.71 -10.46 23.02
N PHE A 439 10.74 -9.73 22.46
CA PHE A 439 10.98 -8.39 21.89
C PHE A 439 11.64 -7.43 22.88
N THR A 440 11.18 -7.40 24.13
CA THR A 440 11.76 -6.55 25.18
C THR A 440 13.09 -7.08 25.70
N THR A 441 13.24 -8.41 25.85
CA THR A 441 14.42 -9.03 26.47
C THR A 441 15.58 -9.23 25.49
N ALA A 442 15.31 -9.24 24.19
CA ALA A 442 16.26 -9.44 23.11
C ALA A 442 16.11 -8.38 22.00
N SER A 443 15.81 -7.13 22.38
CA SER A 443 15.48 -6.03 21.47
C SER A 443 16.48 -5.87 20.32
N SER A 444 17.79 -6.01 20.56
CA SER A 444 18.83 -5.93 19.51
C SER A 444 18.62 -6.84 18.30
N LYS A 445 17.81 -7.91 18.41
CA LYS A 445 17.47 -8.78 17.26
C LYS A 445 16.55 -8.09 16.24
N TYR A 446 15.79 -7.10 16.69
CA TYR A 446 14.71 -6.46 15.93
C TYR A 446 15.07 -5.05 15.48
N PHE A 447 16.26 -4.56 15.83
CA PHE A 447 16.68 -3.21 15.47
C PHE A 447 18.06 -3.21 14.83
N THR A 448 18.11 -2.79 13.58
CA THR A 448 19.34 -2.54 12.82
C THR A 448 19.93 -1.17 13.13
N ALA A 449 19.07 -0.19 13.44
CA ALA A 449 19.40 1.18 13.80
C ALA A 449 18.68 1.59 15.11
N PRO A 450 19.01 0.97 16.27
CA PRO A 450 18.31 1.22 17.53
C PRO A 450 18.39 2.66 18.05
N ALA A 451 19.35 3.47 17.56
CA ALA A 451 19.42 4.91 17.86
C ALA A 451 18.36 5.72 17.09
N GLU A 452 17.86 5.18 15.99
CA GLU A 452 16.85 5.77 15.13
C GLU A 452 15.43 5.45 15.60
N HIS A 453 15.20 4.48 16.47
CA HIS A 453 13.84 4.11 16.91
C HIS A 453 13.68 4.09 18.43
N VAL A 454 12.44 4.09 18.93
CA VAL A 454 12.22 3.74 20.33
C VAL A 454 12.31 2.22 20.48
N ALA A 455 13.27 1.75 21.26
CA ALA A 455 13.50 0.31 21.44
C ALA A 455 12.78 -0.26 22.67
N ALA A 456 12.57 -1.58 22.64
CA ALA A 456 12.14 -2.39 23.77
C ALA A 456 10.80 -1.94 24.40
N ASP A 457 10.78 -1.67 25.71
CA ASP A 457 9.57 -1.39 26.50
C ASP A 457 8.91 -0.04 26.18
N LYS A 458 9.59 0.83 25.44
CA LYS A 458 9.06 2.13 25.01
C LYS A 458 8.33 2.07 23.67
N PHE A 459 8.54 1.03 22.88
CA PHE A 459 7.79 0.80 21.65
C PHE A 459 6.43 0.20 22.01
N ALA A 460 5.37 0.97 21.77
CA ALA A 460 4.02 0.62 22.19
C ALA A 460 3.08 0.53 21.00
N ILE A 461 2.34 -0.58 20.93
CA ILE A 461 1.24 -0.82 20.00
C ILE A 461 -0.04 -1.10 20.80
N PRO A 462 -1.24 -0.71 20.31
CA PRO A 462 -2.48 -0.90 21.04
C PRO A 462 -2.94 -2.37 21.09
N GLY A 463 -2.39 -3.20 20.21
CA GLY A 463 -2.63 -4.63 20.10
C GLY A 463 -2.21 -5.12 18.71
N ASN A 464 -2.58 -6.35 18.36
CA ASN A 464 -2.37 -6.89 17.01
C ASN A 464 -3.65 -7.43 16.40
N TYR A 465 -3.86 -7.21 15.10
CA TYR A 465 -5.14 -7.47 14.43
C TYR A 465 -5.51 -8.95 14.38
N LEU A 466 -4.53 -9.86 14.28
CA LEU A 466 -4.83 -11.29 14.27
C LEU A 466 -5.31 -11.82 15.63
N SER A 467 -5.07 -11.10 16.73
CA SER A 467 -5.64 -11.46 18.03
C SER A 467 -7.15 -11.19 18.14
N LEU A 468 -7.72 -10.38 17.24
CA LEU A 468 -9.14 -10.01 17.26
C LEU A 468 -10.03 -10.99 16.47
N VAL A 469 -9.43 -11.72 15.54
CA VAL A 469 -10.14 -12.67 14.66
C VAL A 469 -10.16 -14.07 15.27
N LYS A 470 -11.18 -14.86 14.93
CA LYS A 470 -11.36 -16.23 15.47
C LYS A 470 -11.12 -17.31 14.44
N GLU A 471 -11.10 -16.92 13.17
CA GLU A 471 -10.88 -17.78 12.04
C GLU A 471 -9.48 -18.40 12.09
N PRO A 472 -9.35 -19.73 11.91
CA PRO A 472 -8.04 -20.39 11.83
C PRO A 472 -7.13 -19.82 10.74
N VAL A 473 -7.70 -19.33 9.63
CA VAL A 473 -6.96 -18.67 8.56
C VAL A 473 -7.61 -17.33 8.26
N THR A 474 -6.87 -16.25 8.50
CA THR A 474 -7.30 -14.89 8.16
C THR A 474 -6.32 -14.24 7.20
N PHE A 475 -6.86 -13.85 6.04
CA PHE A 475 -6.19 -13.00 5.08
C PHE A 475 -6.20 -11.58 5.64
N PHE A 476 -5.03 -11.02 5.89
CA PHE A 476 -4.92 -9.60 6.20
C PHE A 476 -4.65 -8.85 4.90
N VAL A 477 -5.47 -7.86 4.58
CA VAL A 477 -5.44 -7.13 3.31
C VAL A 477 -5.24 -5.64 3.58
N GLY A 478 -4.03 -5.15 3.31
CA GLY A 478 -3.71 -3.73 3.27
C GLY A 478 -4.29 -3.05 2.03
N LEU A 479 -4.29 -1.71 2.03
CA LEU A 479 -4.93 -0.91 0.98
C LEU A 479 -6.35 -1.40 0.66
N GLY A 480 -7.05 -1.81 1.72
CA GLY A 480 -8.34 -2.46 1.68
C GLY A 480 -9.45 -1.43 1.73
N THR A 481 -10.01 -1.12 0.56
CA THR A 481 -11.15 -0.20 0.38
C THR A 481 -10.90 1.28 0.70
N ASP A 482 -9.67 1.65 1.01
CA ASP A 482 -9.13 3.00 1.21
C ASP A 482 -7.59 2.96 1.33
N GLU A 483 -6.96 4.13 1.32
CA GLU A 483 -5.52 4.35 1.49
C GLU A 483 -5.27 5.66 2.26
N LEU A 484 -4.45 5.60 3.31
CA LEU A 484 -4.17 6.75 4.20
C LEU A 484 -2.68 6.89 4.55
N GLY A 485 -1.80 6.29 3.74
CA GLY A 485 -0.39 6.17 3.98
C GLY A 485 -0.03 5.07 4.98
N TYR A 486 1.14 5.24 5.58
CA TYR A 486 1.67 4.33 6.59
C TYR A 486 0.94 4.44 7.93
N PHE A 487 0.81 3.30 8.60
CA PHE A 487 0.28 3.18 9.95
C PHE A 487 1.43 2.95 10.93
N VAL A 488 2.01 4.05 11.41
CA VAL A 488 3.12 4.03 12.37
C VAL A 488 2.59 4.27 13.79
N PRO A 489 3.05 3.53 14.82
CA PRO A 489 2.67 3.83 16.19
C PRO A 489 3.20 5.21 16.63
N ALA A 490 2.37 6.04 17.26
CA ALA A 490 2.77 7.37 17.74
C ALA A 490 3.96 7.35 18.72
N SER A 491 4.22 6.20 19.35
CA SER A 491 5.39 5.94 20.20
C SER A 491 6.72 6.03 19.43
N ASP A 492 6.73 5.69 18.14
CA ASP A 492 7.93 5.68 17.30
C ASP A 492 8.03 6.89 16.35
N TYR A 493 7.02 7.74 16.32
CA TYR A 493 7.03 8.95 15.50
C TYR A 493 8.16 9.92 15.90
N ARG A 494 8.91 10.41 14.91
CA ARG A 494 9.84 11.54 15.04
C ARG A 494 9.46 12.70 14.13
N LEU A 495 8.80 13.69 14.71
CA LEU A 495 8.34 14.89 14.00
C LEU A 495 9.51 15.87 13.90
N GLN A 496 9.77 16.40 12.71
CA GLN A 496 10.92 17.26 12.51
C GLN A 496 10.81 18.60 13.24
N CYS A 497 11.91 19.02 13.86
CA CYS A 497 12.11 20.39 14.28
C CYS A 497 12.91 21.15 13.24
N HIS A 498 12.26 22.07 12.52
CA HIS A 498 12.88 22.85 11.45
C HIS A 498 12.64 24.35 11.63
N ALA A 499 13.54 25.17 11.09
CA ALA A 499 13.51 26.62 11.28
C ALA A 499 12.21 27.27 10.76
N ILE A 500 11.63 26.74 9.67
CA ILE A 500 10.37 27.24 9.13
C ILE A 500 9.20 26.98 10.11
N SER A 501 9.20 25.87 10.86
CA SER A 501 8.21 25.61 11.94
C SER A 501 8.19 26.72 12.99
N LEU A 502 9.36 27.23 13.35
CA LEU A 502 9.53 28.22 14.40
C LEU A 502 9.53 29.67 13.89
N SER A 503 9.38 29.87 12.57
CA SER A 503 9.40 31.21 11.95
C SER A 503 8.31 32.15 12.47
N ALA A 504 7.18 31.58 12.92
CA ALA A 504 6.09 32.30 13.55
C ALA A 504 6.20 32.46 15.07
N VAL A 505 7.28 31.94 15.70
CA VAL A 505 7.49 31.97 17.16
C VAL A 505 8.84 32.63 17.46
N PRO A 506 8.89 33.97 17.58
CA PRO A 506 10.14 34.71 17.75
C PRO A 506 10.94 34.25 18.97
N GLY A 507 12.25 34.10 18.80
CA GLY A 507 13.19 33.74 19.87
C GLY A 507 13.26 32.25 20.21
N ALA A 508 12.39 31.41 19.66
CA ALA A 508 12.48 29.96 19.82
C ALA A 508 13.53 29.36 18.88
N SER A 509 14.28 28.36 19.35
CA SER A 509 15.15 27.56 18.51
C SER A 509 15.11 26.09 18.91
N CYS A 510 15.20 25.19 17.93
CA CYS A 510 15.24 23.75 18.19
C CYS A 510 16.43 23.37 19.08
N ALA A 511 17.59 24.01 18.87
CA ALA A 511 18.79 23.76 19.65
C ALA A 511 18.62 24.15 21.13
N ASP A 512 18.04 25.33 21.41
CA ASP A 512 17.75 25.77 22.78
C ASP A 512 16.71 24.87 23.46
N LEU A 513 15.61 24.58 22.77
CA LEU A 513 14.56 23.70 23.29
C LEU A 513 15.11 22.30 23.63
N ALA A 514 15.99 21.75 22.80
CA ALA A 514 16.65 20.49 23.05
C ALA A 514 17.66 20.58 24.20
N ALA A 515 18.48 21.65 24.25
CA ALA A 515 19.46 21.86 25.33
C ALA A 515 18.79 22.00 26.71
N ARG A 516 17.57 22.54 26.76
CA ARG A 516 16.74 22.63 27.97
C ARG A 516 15.90 21.38 28.24
N GLY A 517 15.96 20.37 27.37
CA GLY A 517 15.21 19.12 27.50
C GLY A 517 13.69 19.23 27.23
N VAL A 518 13.24 20.33 26.60
CA VAL A 518 11.83 20.53 26.23
C VAL A 518 11.44 19.58 25.08
N ILE A 519 12.33 19.42 24.10
CA ILE A 519 12.23 18.43 23.02
C ILE A 519 13.40 17.44 23.11
N GLU A 520 13.23 16.27 22.52
CA GLU A 520 14.19 15.15 22.61
C GLU A 520 15.49 15.41 21.84
N SER A 521 15.41 16.15 20.73
CA SER A 521 16.54 16.36 19.81
C SER A 521 16.47 17.74 19.17
N PRO A 522 17.62 18.36 18.83
CA PRO A 522 17.64 19.60 18.04
C PRO A 522 17.02 19.44 16.64
N THR A 523 16.73 18.22 16.18
CA THR A 523 16.16 17.95 14.87
C THR A 523 14.77 17.31 14.91
N TRP A 524 14.28 16.87 16.07
CA TRP A 524 12.98 16.21 16.15
C TRP A 524 12.35 16.23 17.56
N ILE A 525 11.03 15.99 17.59
CA ILE A 525 10.22 15.80 18.79
C ILE A 525 9.40 14.49 18.66
N GLY A 526 9.19 13.78 19.77
CA GLY A 526 8.47 12.50 19.77
C GLY A 526 6.96 12.63 19.54
N GLY A 527 6.37 11.67 18.82
CA GLY A 527 4.94 11.67 18.47
C GLY A 527 3.99 11.70 19.66
N LEU A 528 4.22 10.89 20.70
CA LEU A 528 3.38 10.91 21.91
C LEU A 528 3.40 12.27 22.62
N LYS A 529 4.53 12.98 22.59
CA LYS A 529 4.61 14.35 23.12
C LYS A 529 3.74 15.27 22.27
N CYS A 530 3.82 15.17 20.95
CA CYS A 530 2.95 15.94 20.05
C CYS A 530 1.46 15.63 20.24
N GLN A 531 1.09 14.37 20.40
CA GLN A 531 -0.30 13.99 20.66
C GLN A 531 -0.81 14.69 21.94
N LYS A 532 -0.04 14.65 23.04
CA LYS A 532 -0.39 15.34 24.30
C LYS A 532 -0.51 16.86 24.15
N VAL A 533 0.32 17.49 23.31
CA VAL A 533 0.24 18.94 23.04
C VAL A 533 -1.12 19.35 22.48
N PHE A 534 -1.75 18.49 21.68
CA PHE A 534 -3.07 18.76 21.09
C PHE A 534 -4.24 18.22 21.91
N ASP A 535 -4.03 17.15 22.68
CA ASP A 535 -5.12 16.40 23.31
C ASP A 535 -5.22 16.59 24.83
N ASP A 536 -4.16 17.09 25.49
CA ASP A 536 -4.11 17.33 26.94
C ASP A 536 -3.84 18.84 27.22
N PRO A 537 -4.90 19.62 27.52
CA PRO A 537 -4.75 21.04 27.86
C PRO A 537 -3.89 21.30 29.09
N ALA A 538 -3.85 20.37 30.06
CA ALA A 538 -3.02 20.53 31.25
C ALA A 538 -1.54 20.31 30.92
N PHE A 539 -1.22 19.30 30.08
CA PHE A 539 0.13 19.12 29.56
C PHE A 539 0.59 20.34 28.75
N PHE A 540 -0.26 20.86 27.86
CA PHE A 540 0.06 22.06 27.09
C PHE A 540 0.30 23.28 27.99
N ALA A 541 -0.54 23.50 29.00
CA ALA A 541 -0.36 24.58 29.97
C ALA A 541 0.94 24.43 30.78
N ALA A 542 1.35 23.20 31.11
CA ALA A 542 2.58 22.92 31.84
C ALA A 542 3.85 23.25 31.04
N LEU A 543 3.78 23.34 29.70
CA LEU A 543 4.89 23.80 28.86
C LEU A 543 5.16 25.31 28.98
N GLY A 544 4.25 26.07 29.60
CA GLY A 544 4.42 27.50 29.85
C GLY A 544 4.78 28.29 28.59
N ALA A 545 5.87 29.06 28.66
CA ALA A 545 6.34 29.90 27.55
C ALA A 545 6.81 29.10 26.33
N ASP A 546 7.19 27.83 26.49
CA ASP A 546 7.65 26.97 25.40
C ASP A 546 6.49 26.34 24.60
N GLY A 547 5.28 26.33 25.18
CA GLY A 547 4.10 25.70 24.58
C GLY A 547 3.85 26.06 23.11
N PRO A 548 3.83 27.35 22.74
CA PRO A 548 3.64 27.78 21.35
C PRO A 548 4.70 27.21 20.39
N ALA A 549 5.98 27.17 20.80
CA ALA A 549 7.06 26.63 19.98
C ALA A 549 6.91 25.11 19.78
N VAL A 550 6.65 24.38 20.86
CA VAL A 550 6.42 22.93 20.82
C VAL A 550 5.22 22.59 19.92
N LYS A 551 4.11 23.32 20.06
CA LYS A 551 2.91 23.13 19.22
C LYS A 551 3.19 23.42 17.75
N ALA A 552 3.96 24.45 17.44
CA ALA A 552 4.35 24.76 16.07
C ALA A 552 5.21 23.64 15.46
N ILE A 553 6.20 23.12 16.19
CA ILE A 553 7.03 21.99 15.74
C ILE A 553 6.13 20.77 15.45
N CYS A 554 5.22 20.41 16.35
CA CYS A 554 4.33 19.28 16.14
C CYS A 554 3.39 19.45 14.94
N TYR A 555 2.90 20.67 14.72
CA TYR A 555 2.00 20.97 13.60
C TYR A 555 2.71 20.92 12.24
N TYR A 556 3.96 21.39 12.16
CA TYR A 556 4.73 21.45 10.92
C TYR A 556 5.69 20.27 10.73
N GLY A 557 5.89 19.43 11.73
CA GLY A 557 6.96 18.42 11.74
C GLY A 557 6.78 17.24 10.78
N GLN A 558 5.56 17.03 10.26
CA GLN A 558 5.31 16.09 9.16
C GLN A 558 5.49 16.72 7.77
N VAL A 559 5.64 18.04 7.68
CA VAL A 559 5.82 18.73 6.38
C VAL A 559 7.18 18.39 5.83
N VAL A 560 7.19 17.74 4.66
CA VAL A 560 8.39 17.46 3.89
C VAL A 560 8.35 18.18 2.54
N GLY A 561 9.53 18.58 2.06
CA GLY A 561 9.74 19.16 0.75
C GLY A 561 11.19 18.90 0.32
N SER A 562 11.52 19.14 -0.95
CA SER A 562 12.88 18.92 -1.48
C SER A 562 13.98 19.72 -0.75
N GLN A 563 13.59 20.73 0.03
CA GLN A 563 14.47 21.59 0.83
C GLN A 563 14.47 21.26 2.33
N ILE A 564 13.65 20.30 2.77
CA ILE A 564 13.47 19.93 4.18
C ILE A 564 14.04 18.53 4.37
N ALA A 565 15.12 18.41 5.15
CA ALA A 565 15.78 17.13 5.41
C ALA A 565 14.87 16.19 6.21
N LYS A 566 14.70 14.93 5.77
CA LYS A 566 13.93 13.91 6.50
C LYS A 566 14.69 13.44 7.75
N PRO A 567 14.04 13.10 8.87
CA PRO A 567 14.75 12.41 9.95
C PRO A 567 15.20 11.04 9.42
N ALA A 568 16.43 10.65 9.74
CA ALA A 568 16.93 9.31 9.40
C ALA A 568 16.03 8.24 10.05
N GLY A 569 15.68 7.20 9.29
CA GLY A 569 14.82 6.10 9.76
C GLY A 569 13.32 6.42 9.87
N HIS A 570 12.87 7.62 9.46
CA HIS A 570 11.49 8.09 9.67
C HIS A 570 10.89 8.71 8.40
N TYR A 571 10.83 7.91 7.34
CA TYR A 571 10.20 8.32 6.08
C TYR A 571 8.67 8.17 6.15
N GLU A 572 8.21 7.14 6.84
CA GLU A 572 6.83 6.66 6.87
C GLU A 572 5.90 7.68 7.52
N GLU A 573 6.34 8.33 8.60
CA GLU A 573 5.58 9.37 9.31
C GLU A 573 5.27 10.57 8.42
N THR A 574 6.10 10.81 7.41
CA THR A 574 5.93 11.91 6.45
C THR A 574 4.92 11.57 5.35
N ASN A 575 4.63 10.28 5.16
CA ASN A 575 3.64 9.77 4.22
C ASN A 575 2.39 9.20 4.91
N ALA A 576 2.33 9.21 6.24
CA ALA A 576 1.13 8.91 7.01
C ALA A 576 0.17 10.11 7.07
N ALA A 577 -1.13 9.89 6.87
CA ALA A 577 -2.13 10.95 6.99
C ALA A 577 -2.19 11.56 8.40
N GLY A 578 -1.90 10.77 9.44
CA GLY A 578 -1.70 11.31 10.78
C GLY A 578 -1.26 10.29 11.83
N TRP A 579 -0.80 10.79 12.98
CA TRP A 579 -0.27 9.95 14.06
C TRP A 579 -1.34 9.24 14.91
N ASP A 580 -2.61 9.64 14.80
CA ASP A 580 -3.73 9.01 15.53
C ASP A 580 -4.24 7.72 14.81
N LEU A 581 -3.78 7.47 13.56
CA LEU A 581 -4.31 6.42 12.67
C LEU A 581 -4.32 5.01 13.29
N VAL A 582 -3.24 4.63 13.96
CA VAL A 582 -3.08 3.29 14.56
C VAL A 582 -4.13 3.05 15.65
N ASP A 583 -4.28 4.01 16.57
CA ASP A 583 -5.20 3.88 17.69
C ASP A 583 -6.67 3.96 17.22
N ASP A 584 -6.97 4.86 16.28
CA ASP A 584 -8.32 5.03 15.74
C ASP A 584 -8.79 3.80 14.94
N LEU A 585 -7.91 3.21 14.11
CA LEU A 585 -8.21 1.98 13.38
C LEU A 585 -8.34 0.79 14.33
N TRP A 586 -7.47 0.68 15.35
CA TRP A 586 -7.56 -0.37 16.36
C TRP A 586 -8.90 -0.31 17.11
N ALA A 587 -9.27 0.87 17.61
CA ALA A 587 -10.54 1.08 18.31
C ALA A 587 -11.76 0.72 17.44
N ALA A 588 -11.73 1.12 16.16
CA ALA A 588 -12.75 0.77 15.18
C ALA A 588 -12.84 -0.76 14.99
N THR A 589 -11.71 -1.43 14.88
CA THR A 589 -11.67 -2.88 14.66
C THR A 589 -12.16 -3.65 15.88
N VAL A 590 -11.74 -3.26 17.09
CA VAL A 590 -12.27 -3.82 18.34
C VAL A 590 -13.78 -3.66 18.41
N LYS A 591 -14.31 -2.47 18.09
CA LYS A 591 -15.76 -2.21 18.07
C LYS A 591 -16.49 -3.12 17.07
N MET A 592 -15.96 -3.31 15.87
CA MET A 592 -16.53 -4.17 14.82
C MET A 592 -16.70 -5.63 15.28
N PHE A 593 -15.75 -6.13 16.08
CA PHE A 593 -15.80 -7.50 16.63
C PHE A 593 -16.56 -7.61 17.95
N ALA A 594 -16.71 -6.51 18.70
CA ALA A 594 -17.51 -6.46 19.93
C ALA A 594 -19.03 -6.49 19.66
N THR A 595 -19.49 -5.93 18.54
CA THR A 595 -20.89 -6.00 18.13
C THR A 595 -21.23 -7.43 17.70
N LYS A 596 -22.13 -8.09 18.44
CA LYS A 596 -22.57 -9.47 18.16
C LYS A 596 -23.34 -9.55 16.85
#